data_AF-V4AX55-F1
#
_entry.id   AF-V4AX55-F1
#
_cell.length_a   1.000
_cell.length_b   1.000
_cell.length_c   1.000
_cell.angle_alpha   90.00
_cell.angle_beta   90.00
_cell.angle_gamma   90.00
#
_symmetry.space_group_name_H-M   'P 1'
#
loop_
_entity.id
_entity.type
_entity.pdbx_description
1 polymer ?
#
loop_
_entity_poly.entity_id
_entity_poly.type
_entity_poly.pdbx_seq_one_letter_code
_entity_poly.pdbx_strand_id
1 'polypeptide(L)'
;MIDDFRRHVDYVVPQGKAALCDVYIRSGWYRFLINGSNAVIPTKCVQVYRCGTQAPIWLNVRGGLPLPGKEKIGQACAAWRLPRKEINCCMSKSTAIVKNCGDFYVYRISATRGCNLGYCTTGKI
;
A
#
# COMPACT_ATOMS: atom_id res chain seq x y z
N MET A 1 10.73 -6.05 7.45
CA MET A 1 10.50 -6.03 5.99
C MET A 1 9.23 -6.82 5.70
N ILE A 2 8.55 -6.56 4.60
CA ILE A 2 7.35 -7.30 4.18
C ILE A 2 7.58 -7.74 2.74
N ASP A 3 7.72 -9.04 2.51
CA ASP A 3 7.88 -9.64 1.18
C ASP A 3 6.66 -10.51 0.88
N ASP A 4 5.83 -10.06 -0.07
CA ASP A 4 4.59 -10.76 -0.42
C ASP A 4 4.10 -10.34 -1.82
N PHE A 5 4.26 -11.22 -2.80
CA PHE A 5 3.85 -10.96 -4.19
C PHE A 5 2.36 -10.66 -4.34
N ARG A 6 1.51 -11.11 -3.40
CA ARG A 6 0.06 -10.86 -3.41
C ARG A 6 -0.26 -9.37 -3.26
N ARG A 7 0.68 -8.57 -2.76
CA ARG A 7 0.56 -7.11 -2.63
C ARG A 7 0.77 -6.38 -3.95
N HIS A 8 1.17 -7.05 -5.03
CA HIS A 8 1.33 -6.37 -6.32
C HIS A 8 0.00 -5.80 -6.83
N VAL A 9 0.02 -4.60 -7.39
CA VAL A 9 -1.19 -3.91 -7.91
C VAL A 9 -2.00 -4.73 -8.91
N ASP A 10 -1.40 -5.68 -9.62
CA ASP A 10 -2.10 -6.52 -10.58
C ASP A 10 -2.76 -7.75 -9.95
N TYR A 11 -2.33 -8.15 -8.74
CA TYR A 11 -2.82 -9.36 -8.09
C TYR A 11 -4.28 -9.21 -7.66
N VAL A 12 -5.12 -10.17 -8.07
CA VAL A 12 -6.53 -10.28 -7.70
C VAL A 12 -6.68 -11.48 -6.77
N VAL A 13 -7.49 -11.33 -5.72
CA VAL A 13 -7.80 -12.44 -4.81
C VAL A 13 -8.61 -13.51 -5.55
N PRO A 14 -8.12 -14.76 -5.68
CA PRO A 14 -8.91 -15.84 -6.28
C PRO A 14 -10.16 -16.14 -5.45
N GLN A 15 -11.22 -16.63 -6.10
CA GLN A 15 -12.46 -17.00 -5.41
C GLN A 15 -12.18 -18.03 -4.30
N GLY A 16 -12.76 -17.82 -3.12
CA GLY A 16 -12.59 -18.70 -1.97
C GLY A 16 -11.25 -18.58 -1.25
N LYS A 17 -10.37 -17.64 -1.65
CA LYS A 17 -9.13 -17.34 -0.91
C LYS A 17 -9.31 -16.14 0.00
N ALA A 18 -8.61 -16.17 1.14
CA ALA A 18 -8.59 -15.06 2.08
C ALA A 18 -7.82 -13.87 1.47
N ALA A 19 -8.38 -12.67 1.66
CA ALA A 19 -7.70 -11.43 1.37
C ALA A 19 -6.57 -11.16 2.38
N LEU A 20 -5.57 -10.38 1.97
CA LEU A 20 -4.56 -9.83 2.85
C LEU A 20 -5.21 -8.92 3.91
N CYS A 21 -4.73 -9.06 5.14
CA CYS A 21 -5.19 -8.32 6.30
C CYS A 21 -4.01 -7.65 7.01
N ASP A 22 -3.98 -6.31 6.97
CA ASP A 22 -2.89 -5.51 7.56
C ASP A 22 -3.19 -4.95 8.95
N VAL A 23 -4.21 -5.49 9.65
CA VAL A 23 -4.51 -5.10 11.04
C VAL A 23 -3.40 -5.51 12.02
N TYR A 24 -2.55 -6.47 11.62
CA TYR A 24 -1.45 -6.97 12.44
C TYR A 24 -0.10 -6.28 12.14
N ILE A 25 -0.05 -5.37 11.16
CA ILE A 25 1.14 -4.53 10.94
C ILE A 25 1.31 -3.60 12.13
N ARG A 26 2.40 -3.75 12.89
CA ARG A 26 2.73 -2.85 13.99
C ARG A 26 3.16 -1.49 13.46
N SER A 27 3.01 -0.43 14.26
CA SER A 27 3.57 0.86 13.85
C SER A 27 5.10 0.77 13.77
N GLY A 28 5.68 1.15 12.64
CA GLY A 28 7.12 1.00 12.42
C GLY A 28 7.54 1.24 10.99
N TRP A 29 8.84 1.13 10.76
CA TRP A 29 9.45 1.27 9.43
C TRP A 29 9.47 -0.07 8.70
N TYR A 30 8.95 -0.07 7.48
CA TYR A 30 8.89 -1.26 6.63
C TYR A 30 9.47 -0.97 5.25
N ARG A 31 10.31 -1.88 4.77
CA ARG A 31 10.66 -2.04 3.36
C ARG A 31 9.74 -3.11 2.78
N PHE A 32 9.18 -2.84 1.60
CA PHE A 32 8.37 -3.80 0.86
C PHE A 32 9.19 -4.48 -0.23
N LEU A 33 8.95 -5.76 -0.41
CA LEU A 33 9.57 -6.59 -1.43
C LEU A 33 8.49 -7.40 -2.18
N ILE A 34 8.83 -7.80 -3.40
CA ILE A 34 8.12 -8.82 -4.18
C ILE A 34 9.18 -9.81 -4.64
N ASN A 35 9.09 -11.06 -4.17
CA ASN A 35 10.02 -12.13 -4.55
C ASN A 35 11.49 -11.71 -4.32
N GLY A 36 11.78 -11.10 -3.16
CA GLY A 36 13.10 -10.59 -2.81
C GLY A 36 13.52 -9.28 -3.51
N SER A 37 12.77 -8.81 -4.51
CA SER A 37 13.06 -7.57 -5.24
C SER A 37 12.40 -6.35 -4.60
N ASN A 38 13.05 -5.18 -4.70
CA ASN A 38 12.52 -3.92 -4.17
C ASN A 38 11.14 -3.58 -4.74
N ALA A 39 10.20 -3.29 -3.86
CA ALA A 39 8.86 -2.86 -4.23
C ALA A 39 8.50 -1.54 -3.52
N VAL A 40 7.63 -0.77 -4.18
CA VAL A 40 7.26 0.60 -3.79
C VAL A 40 5.75 0.63 -3.56
N ILE A 41 5.26 1.31 -2.52
CA ILE A 41 3.83 1.59 -2.39
C ILE A 41 3.43 2.56 -3.52
N PRO A 42 2.43 2.25 -4.36
CA PRO A 42 2.06 3.10 -5.49
C PRO A 42 1.62 4.48 -5.02
N THR A 43 1.98 5.53 -5.77
CA THR A 43 1.60 6.92 -5.45
C THR A 43 0.35 7.41 -6.19
N LYS A 44 -0.37 6.47 -6.81
CA LYS A 44 -1.64 6.70 -7.50
C LYS A 44 -2.69 5.74 -6.97
N CYS A 45 -3.94 6.16 -7.08
CA CYS A 45 -5.08 5.35 -6.67
C CYS A 45 -5.08 3.99 -7.38
N VAL A 46 -5.25 2.93 -6.60
CA VAL A 46 -5.32 1.56 -7.10
C VAL A 46 -6.79 1.13 -7.16
N GLN A 47 -7.17 0.45 -8.24
CA GLN A 47 -8.51 -0.10 -8.41
C GLN A 47 -8.87 -1.04 -7.26
N VAL A 48 -10.10 -0.94 -6.73
CA VAL A 48 -10.61 -1.86 -5.69
C VAL A 48 -10.46 -3.33 -6.08
N TYR A 49 -10.35 -4.22 -5.08
CA TYR A 49 -10.15 -5.67 -5.26
C TYR A 49 -8.81 -6.08 -5.89
N ARG A 50 -7.78 -5.24 -5.75
CA ARG A 50 -6.41 -5.48 -6.19
C ARG A 50 -5.45 -5.58 -5.01
N CYS A 51 -4.19 -5.92 -5.30
CA CYS A 51 -3.13 -6.13 -4.31
C CYS A 51 -3.52 -7.06 -3.17
N GLY A 52 -4.33 -8.07 -3.51
CA GLY A 52 -4.71 -9.12 -2.59
C GLY A 52 -5.72 -8.68 -1.52
N THR A 53 -6.33 -7.50 -1.65
CA THR A 53 -7.26 -6.96 -0.66
C THR A 53 -8.52 -6.35 -1.30
N GLN A 54 -9.57 -6.11 -0.51
CA GLN A 54 -10.79 -5.47 -1.01
C GLN A 54 -10.64 -3.95 -1.12
N ALA A 55 -9.91 -3.35 -0.17
CA ALA A 55 -9.64 -1.92 -0.06
C ALA A 55 -8.13 -1.64 -0.16
N PRO A 56 -7.61 -1.53 -1.39
CA PRO A 56 -6.22 -1.20 -1.68
C PRO A 56 -5.77 0.07 -0.95
N ILE A 57 -4.63 0.01 -0.28
CA ILE A 57 -3.96 1.20 0.28
C ILE A 57 -2.81 1.62 -0.62
N TRP A 58 -2.84 2.89 -1.04
CA TRP A 58 -1.80 3.57 -1.81
C TRP A 58 -1.28 4.79 -1.06
N LEU A 59 -0.14 5.33 -1.48
CA LEU A 59 0.51 6.45 -0.82
C LEU A 59 0.20 7.77 -1.53
N ASN A 60 -0.67 8.59 -0.95
CA ASN A 60 -0.87 9.96 -1.39
C ASN A 60 0.23 10.86 -0.83
N VAL A 61 1.20 11.21 -1.68
CA VAL A 61 2.30 12.11 -1.35
C VAL A 61 2.36 13.25 -2.35
N ARG A 62 2.09 14.47 -1.88
CA ARG A 62 2.01 15.67 -2.74
C ARG A 62 3.35 15.90 -3.45
N GLY A 63 3.35 15.98 -4.78
CA GLY A 63 4.57 16.19 -5.56
C GLY A 63 5.51 14.98 -5.58
N GLY A 64 5.00 13.76 -5.36
CA GLY A 64 5.76 12.52 -5.54
C GLY A 64 6.65 12.11 -4.37
N LEU A 65 7.38 11.01 -4.56
CA LEU A 65 8.30 10.43 -3.57
C LEU A 65 9.47 11.38 -3.26
N PRO A 66 10.08 11.29 -2.06
CA PRO A 66 11.21 12.12 -1.68
C PRO A 66 12.48 11.82 -2.50
N LEU A 67 13.35 12.83 -2.59
CA LEU A 67 14.72 12.68 -3.08
C LEU A 67 15.54 11.76 -2.16
N PRO A 68 16.63 11.15 -2.65
CA PRO A 68 17.53 10.32 -1.85
C PRO A 68 17.96 10.98 -0.54
N GLY A 69 17.91 10.22 0.55
CA GLY A 69 18.25 10.67 1.90
C GLY A 69 17.18 11.54 2.58
N LYS A 70 16.07 11.87 1.90
CA LYS A 70 14.98 12.68 2.46
C LYS A 70 13.80 11.84 2.89
N GLU A 71 13.07 12.37 3.86
CA GLU A 71 11.78 11.87 4.31
C GLU A 71 10.66 12.81 3.85
N LYS A 72 9.47 12.24 3.64
CA LYS A 72 8.29 13.01 3.27
C LYS A 72 7.06 12.43 3.93
N ILE A 73 6.28 13.32 4.53
CA ILE A 73 4.99 12.97 5.12
C ILE A 73 3.97 12.87 3.98
N GLY A 74 3.19 11.79 4.00
CA GLY A 74 2.08 11.54 3.10
C GLY A 74 0.91 10.89 3.84
N GLN A 75 -0.05 10.41 3.07
CA GLN A 75 -1.23 9.72 3.57
C GLN A 75 -1.31 8.34 2.94
N ALA A 76 -1.43 7.31 3.77
CA ALA A 76 -1.87 6.00 3.33
C ALA A 76 -3.39 6.06 3.12
N CYS A 77 -3.82 6.05 1.86
CA CYS A 77 -5.21 6.20 1.44
C CYS A 77 -5.80 4.86 1.02
N ALA A 78 -6.93 4.49 1.62
CA ALA A 78 -7.69 3.30 1.25
C ALA A 78 -8.72 3.63 0.15
N ALA A 79 -8.61 2.95 -0.98
CA ALA A 79 -9.60 3.01 -2.04
C ALA A 79 -10.82 2.14 -1.68
N TRP A 80 -12.02 2.67 -1.89
CA TRP A 80 -13.27 1.97 -1.59
C TRP A 80 -14.32 2.20 -2.68
N ARG A 81 -15.13 1.17 -2.95
CA ARG A 81 -16.26 1.27 -3.89
C ARG A 81 -17.50 1.76 -3.17
N LEU A 82 -18.03 2.89 -3.61
CA LEU A 82 -19.27 3.46 -3.11
C LEU A 82 -20.50 2.71 -3.70
N PRO A 83 -21.68 2.79 -3.07
CA PRO A 83 -22.88 2.09 -3.54
C PRO A 83 -23.26 2.39 -5.00
N ARG A 84 -22.95 3.60 -5.50
CA ARG A 84 -23.20 4.03 -6.88
C ARG A 84 -22.14 3.55 -7.89
N LYS A 85 -21.32 2.55 -7.55
CA LYS A 85 -20.18 2.02 -8.33
C LYS A 85 -19.01 2.98 -8.56
N GLU A 86 -19.11 4.23 -8.11
CA GLU A 86 -17.99 5.17 -8.04
C GLU A 86 -16.91 4.69 -7.08
N ILE A 87 -15.64 5.02 -7.37
CA ILE A 87 -14.51 4.68 -6.52
C ILE A 87 -14.05 5.95 -5.79
N ASN A 88 -14.13 5.93 -4.47
CA ASN A 88 -13.45 6.91 -3.65
C ASN A 88 -12.03 6.42 -3.38
N CYS A 89 -11.04 7.12 -3.92
CA CYS A 89 -9.63 6.76 -3.79
C CYS A 89 -9.06 6.95 -2.38
N CYS A 90 -9.71 7.69 -1.49
CA CYS A 90 -9.20 7.92 -0.13
C CYS A 90 -10.35 8.00 0.86
N MET A 91 -11.17 6.95 0.92
CA MET A 91 -12.32 6.87 1.84
C MET A 91 -11.87 6.82 3.31
N SER A 92 -10.74 6.16 3.57
CA SER A 92 -10.08 6.17 4.87
C SER A 92 -8.61 6.49 4.68
N LYS A 93 -8.01 7.18 5.65
CA LYS A 93 -6.61 7.59 5.59
C LYS A 93 -5.91 7.51 6.94
N SER A 94 -4.61 7.27 6.88
CA SER A 94 -3.71 7.37 8.03
C SER A 94 -2.41 8.05 7.62
N THR A 95 -1.69 8.61 8.60
CA THR A 95 -0.39 9.23 8.35
C THR A 95 0.62 8.16 7.96
N ALA A 96 1.38 8.43 6.90
CA ALA A 96 2.53 7.63 6.51
C ALA A 96 3.74 8.53 6.29
N ILE A 97 4.92 8.05 6.62
CA ILE A 97 6.18 8.73 6.30
C ILE A 97 6.95 7.84 5.35
N VAL A 98 7.39 8.37 4.21
CA VAL A 98 8.26 7.66 3.28
C VAL A 98 9.67 8.24 3.35
N LYS A 99 10.68 7.38 3.36
CA LYS A 99 12.08 7.75 3.25
C LYS A 99 12.68 7.10 2.01
N ASN A 100 13.43 7.88 1.24
CA ASN A 100 14.23 7.36 0.13
C ASN A 100 15.64 7.01 0.64
N CYS A 101 16.00 5.73 0.58
CA CYS A 101 17.31 5.23 1.02
C CYS A 101 18.33 5.09 -0.12
N GLY A 102 18.04 5.63 -1.31
CA GLY A 102 18.82 5.43 -2.53
C GLY A 102 18.20 4.33 -3.39
N ASP A 103 18.48 3.08 -3.05
CA ASP A 103 18.07 1.91 -3.85
C ASP A 103 16.66 1.40 -3.54
N PHE A 104 16.11 1.81 -2.40
CA PHE A 104 14.80 1.37 -1.92
C PHE A 104 14.13 2.45 -1.07
N TYR A 105 12.84 2.24 -0.81
CA TYR A 105 12.06 3.08 0.08
C TYR A 105 11.70 2.33 1.35
N VAL A 106 11.66 3.05 2.46
CA VAL A 106 11.05 2.57 3.70
C VAL A 106 9.88 3.46 4.08
N TYR A 107 8.87 2.84 4.67
CA TYR A 107 7.61 3.46 5.00
C TYR A 107 7.33 3.29 6.49
N ARG A 108 7.18 4.41 7.21
CA ARG A 108 6.62 4.40 8.55
C ARG A 108 5.10 4.36 8.44
N ILE A 109 4.52 3.20 8.71
CA ILE A 109 3.09 2.92 8.57
C ILE A 109 2.58 2.25 9.85
N SER A 110 1.26 2.14 9.97
CA SER A 110 0.57 1.58 11.13
C SER A 110 -0.48 0.56 10.72
N ALA A 111 -0.97 -0.20 11.71
CA ALA A 111 -2.07 -1.15 11.54
C ALA A 111 -3.26 -0.51 10.83
N THR A 112 -3.90 -1.28 9.94
CA THR A 112 -5.16 -0.86 9.33
C THR A 112 -6.32 -1.01 10.33
N ARG A 113 -7.41 -0.28 10.10
CA ARG A 113 -8.61 -0.33 10.96
C ARG A 113 -9.51 -1.54 10.72
N GLY A 114 -9.15 -2.43 9.79
CA GLY A 114 -9.94 -3.62 9.45
C GLY A 114 -9.21 -4.52 8.44
N CYS A 115 -9.59 -5.80 8.41
CA CYS A 115 -8.91 -6.79 7.57
C CYS A 115 -9.12 -6.62 6.07
N ASN A 116 -10.14 -5.88 5.65
CA ASN A 116 -10.40 -5.65 4.24
C ASN A 116 -9.43 -4.64 3.60
N LEU A 117 -8.46 -4.11 4.36
CA LEU A 117 -7.48 -3.12 3.91
C LEU A 117 -6.08 -3.73 3.87
N GLY A 118 -5.31 -3.39 2.84
CA GLY A 118 -3.91 -3.78 2.73
C GLY A 118 -3.06 -2.82 1.90
N TYR A 119 -1.81 -2.61 2.32
CA TYR A 119 -0.81 -1.82 1.61
C TYR A 119 -0.39 -2.53 0.32
N CYS A 120 -0.67 -1.90 -0.81
CA CYS A 120 -0.24 -2.37 -2.12
C CYS A 120 1.23 -2.08 -2.37
N THR A 121 1.77 -2.78 -3.36
CA THR A 121 3.12 -2.60 -3.87
C THR A 121 3.11 -2.63 -5.41
N THR A 122 4.09 -1.96 -6.02
CA THR A 122 4.46 -2.11 -7.43
C THR A 122 5.95 -2.41 -7.50
N GLY A 123 6.35 -3.23 -8.48
CA GLY A 123 7.72 -3.69 -8.65
C GLY A 123 7.79 -4.77 -9.72
N LYS A 124 9.00 -5.28 -10.00
CA LYS A 124 9.17 -6.44 -10.86
C LYS A 124 8.66 -7.69 -10.14
N ILE A 125 7.96 -8.56 -10.85
CA ILE A 125 7.49 -9.87 -10.39
C ILE A 125 8.52 -10.93 -10.80
#